data_AF-A0AAW1NZR9-F1
#
_entry.id   AF-A0AAW1NZR9-F1
#
_cell.length_a   1.000
_cell.length_b   1.000
_cell.length_c   1.000
_cell.angle_alpha   90.00
_cell.angle_beta   90.00
_cell.angle_gamma   90.00
#
_symmetry.space_group_name_H-M   'P 1'
#
loop_
_entity.id
_entity.type
_entity.pdbx_description
1 polymer ?
#
loop_
_entity_poly.entity_id
_entity_poly.type
_entity_poly.pdbx_seq_one_letter_code
_entity_poly.pdbx_strand_id
1 'polypeptide(L)'
;MPSTDLLKQFGLSRNPFTDRTAEKTSLDDTSLYIHSDLQGFTPSDTTYIFFGRRGSGKTTIRLQMQKAYDEYNEKVRSSGKSRGHFMVDICRPGHMTACLRNFQHAVHCNDDNWDAQFGDTWTSADMVDCILSFAASELVDKMTDPSSLEGKEMLERVKADARTSKQMLLLAHLYAKTDSASLAQLRAALIRPRYSATEVTVGVGVGVSVAAGATAAAKDPRAADILSAPFVKVLDEVDRFAPALRTHPRATLAAALLTTLCGGYYYSRYTRNRGLERAASLTSNIRVVKQQPAPLMAALLSHLFTTHDKVDTIRGMCIGISAHQKLDLLSNLVKLLGYESVAVFGDCFDEVGLLDPVQYPGAIKAFAREVCRNDLLNFGRLHFFFPDSRLALDLNTDKTLKEARFDRHFVRDLTWSRHQLEELAERRFIAAQKMARQNLALVDHPEQTEAICLAFADLFKKVGNEDFASCFNKISTPRELMIMMTEMMGRIEAHPENGITAQDLEFAVNKALEQAV
;
A
#
# COMPACT_ATOMS: atom_id res chain seq x y z
N MET A 1 -16.76 43.03 -31.70
CA MET A 1 -16.13 41.85 -32.34
C MET A 1 -16.49 40.65 -31.49
N PRO A 2 -17.26 39.66 -31.96
CA PRO A 2 -17.58 38.52 -31.13
C PRO A 2 -16.33 37.65 -31.06
N SER A 3 -15.65 37.64 -29.92
CA SER A 3 -14.72 36.57 -29.58
C SER A 3 -15.55 35.30 -29.51
N THR A 4 -15.61 34.56 -30.61
CA THR A 4 -16.27 33.26 -30.68
C THR A 4 -15.48 32.29 -29.84
N ASP A 5 -15.84 32.23 -28.57
CA ASP A 5 -15.42 31.21 -27.63
C ASP A 5 -15.88 29.85 -28.20
N LEU A 6 -14.97 29.18 -28.91
CA LEU A 6 -15.20 27.93 -29.62
C LEU A 6 -15.83 26.89 -28.69
N LEU A 7 -15.40 26.86 -27.43
CA LEU A 7 -15.93 25.96 -26.42
C LEU A 7 -17.42 26.23 -26.19
N LYS A 8 -17.82 27.50 -26.07
CA LYS A 8 -19.25 27.86 -25.96
C LYS A 8 -20.05 27.50 -27.20
N GLN A 9 -19.46 27.60 -28.40
CA GLN A 9 -20.14 27.15 -29.63
C GLN A 9 -20.45 25.65 -29.60
N PHE A 10 -19.61 24.85 -28.96
CA PHE A 10 -19.82 23.40 -28.81
C PHE A 10 -20.51 23.02 -27.49
N GLY A 11 -21.01 23.99 -26.72
CA GLY A 11 -21.66 23.73 -25.43
C GLY A 11 -20.70 23.19 -24.36
N LEU A 12 -19.42 23.56 -24.44
CA LEU A 12 -18.36 23.15 -23.52
C LEU A 12 -17.97 24.31 -22.59
N SER A 13 -17.74 24.01 -21.32
CA SER A 13 -17.23 24.97 -20.33
C SER A 13 -15.70 25.02 -20.27
N ARG A 14 -15.03 23.93 -20.66
CA ARG A 14 -13.58 23.78 -20.74
C ARG A 14 -13.22 22.76 -21.82
N ASN A 15 -11.98 22.81 -22.31
CA ASN A 15 -11.49 21.82 -23.26
C ASN A 15 -11.47 20.41 -22.63
N PRO A 16 -12.22 19.43 -23.17
CA PRO A 16 -12.38 18.09 -22.58
C PRO A 16 -11.17 17.17 -22.75
N PHE A 17 -10.17 17.58 -23.53
CA PHE A 17 -8.95 16.80 -23.81
C PHE A 17 -7.77 17.23 -22.93
N THR A 18 -7.92 18.30 -22.14
CA THR A 18 -6.87 18.80 -21.23
C THR A 18 -6.52 17.81 -20.12
N ASP A 19 -7.50 17.05 -19.62
CA ASP A 19 -7.31 16.02 -18.60
C ASP A 19 -6.74 14.74 -19.25
N ARG A 20 -5.42 14.58 -19.15
CA ARG A 20 -4.67 13.48 -19.78
C ARG A 20 -4.73 12.16 -19.01
N THR A 21 -5.16 12.17 -17.74
CA THR A 21 -5.22 10.99 -16.88
C THR A 21 -6.62 10.38 -16.87
N ALA A 22 -6.71 9.05 -16.80
CA ALA A 22 -7.98 8.32 -16.73
C ALA A 22 -8.77 8.63 -15.43
N GLU A 23 -8.06 8.89 -14.32
CA GLU A 23 -8.67 9.16 -13.01
C GLU A 23 -9.43 10.49 -12.91
N LYS A 24 -9.14 11.44 -13.80
CA LYS A 24 -9.75 12.79 -13.79
C LYS A 24 -10.80 12.98 -14.88
N THR A 25 -11.14 11.92 -15.60
CA THR A 25 -12.08 12.04 -16.71
C THR A 25 -13.50 12.23 -16.21
N SER A 26 -14.29 12.99 -16.95
CA SER A 26 -15.73 13.13 -16.75
C SER A 26 -16.54 11.93 -17.23
N LEU A 27 -15.87 10.93 -17.80
CA LEU A 27 -16.47 9.72 -18.33
C LEU A 27 -16.62 8.67 -17.23
N ASP A 28 -17.60 7.78 -17.39
CA ASP A 28 -17.66 6.54 -16.62
C ASP A 28 -16.42 5.70 -16.97
N ASP A 29 -15.68 5.22 -15.97
CA ASP A 29 -14.47 4.40 -16.15
C ASP A 29 -14.69 3.21 -17.10
N THR A 30 -15.91 2.66 -17.13
CA THR A 30 -16.31 1.56 -18.03
C THR A 30 -16.50 1.98 -19.49
N SER A 31 -16.77 3.25 -19.75
CA SER A 31 -17.04 3.75 -21.10
C SER A 31 -15.79 3.97 -21.95
N LEU A 32 -14.61 3.96 -21.32
CA LEU A 32 -13.33 4.22 -21.98
C LEU A 32 -12.81 3.01 -22.78
N TYR A 33 -13.29 1.78 -22.51
CA TYR A 33 -12.74 0.55 -23.11
C TYR A 33 -13.82 -0.54 -23.31
N ILE A 34 -14.93 -0.18 -23.97
CA ILE A 34 -16.12 -1.07 -24.16
C ILE A 34 -15.81 -2.30 -25.01
N HIS A 35 -14.82 -2.22 -25.90
CA HIS A 35 -14.42 -3.33 -26.77
C HIS A 35 -13.20 -4.11 -26.24
N SER A 36 -12.92 -4.07 -24.93
CA SER A 36 -11.87 -4.90 -24.34
C SER A 36 -12.30 -6.36 -24.26
N ASP A 37 -11.30 -7.25 -24.31
CA ASP A 37 -11.41 -8.65 -23.87
C ASP A 37 -11.82 -8.80 -22.38
N LEU A 38 -12.01 -7.69 -21.66
CA LEU A 38 -12.52 -7.65 -20.29
C LEU A 38 -14.06 -7.75 -20.24
N GLN A 39 -14.75 -7.77 -21.38
CA GLN A 39 -16.18 -8.02 -21.40
C GLN A 39 -16.48 -9.44 -20.89
N GLY A 40 -17.11 -9.54 -19.72
CA GLY A 40 -17.29 -10.82 -19.02
C GLY A 40 -16.18 -11.15 -18.01
N PHE A 41 -15.28 -10.20 -17.72
CA PHE A 41 -14.30 -10.31 -16.65
C PHE A 41 -14.98 -10.70 -15.34
N THR A 42 -14.46 -11.76 -14.71
CA THR A 42 -14.97 -12.26 -13.45
C THR A 42 -13.89 -12.08 -12.38
N PRO A 43 -14.17 -11.33 -11.30
CA PRO A 43 -13.24 -11.18 -10.18
C PRO A 43 -12.79 -12.52 -9.60
N SER A 44 -11.52 -12.59 -9.19
CA SER A 44 -10.85 -13.79 -8.71
C SER A 44 -9.77 -13.46 -7.67
N ASP A 45 -9.03 -14.46 -7.18
CA ASP A 45 -7.92 -14.30 -6.22
C ASP A 45 -6.62 -13.84 -6.89
N THR A 46 -6.73 -12.98 -7.89
CA THR A 46 -5.67 -12.77 -8.86
C THR A 46 -4.91 -11.47 -8.67
N THR A 47 -3.60 -11.53 -8.87
CA THR A 47 -2.74 -10.34 -8.92
C THR A 47 -2.65 -9.82 -10.34
N TYR A 48 -2.89 -8.52 -10.54
CA TYR A 48 -2.82 -7.83 -11.82
C TYR A 48 -1.78 -6.72 -11.77
N ILE A 49 -0.78 -6.84 -12.63
CA ILE A 49 0.27 -5.84 -12.78
C ILE A 49 0.34 -5.41 -14.24
N PHE A 50 0.15 -4.11 -14.46
CA PHE A 50 0.09 -3.50 -15.79
C PHE A 50 1.40 -2.78 -16.09
N PHE A 51 2.17 -3.34 -17.01
CA PHE A 51 3.30 -2.67 -17.63
C PHE A 51 2.89 -2.13 -18.99
N GLY A 52 3.71 -1.27 -19.60
CA GLY A 52 3.45 -0.72 -20.93
C GLY A 52 3.81 0.74 -21.04
N ARG A 53 3.76 1.25 -22.27
CA ARG A 53 4.10 2.65 -22.57
C ARG A 53 3.20 3.62 -21.83
N ARG A 54 3.71 4.82 -21.58
CA ARG A 54 2.93 5.87 -20.97
C ARG A 54 1.73 6.21 -21.86
N GLY A 55 0.55 6.29 -21.27
CA GLY A 55 -0.67 6.59 -22.02
C GLY A 55 -1.32 5.43 -22.76
N SER A 56 -0.82 4.19 -22.65
CA SER A 56 -1.40 3.02 -23.35
C SER A 56 -2.77 2.57 -22.81
N GLY A 57 -3.32 3.21 -21.78
CA GLY A 57 -4.62 2.83 -21.19
C GLY A 57 -4.55 1.85 -20.00
N LYS A 58 -3.36 1.63 -19.43
CA LYS A 58 -3.14 0.78 -18.24
C LYS A 58 -4.08 1.14 -17.07
N THR A 59 -4.10 2.41 -16.72
CA THR A 59 -4.94 2.95 -15.64
C THR A 59 -6.42 2.79 -15.91
N THR A 60 -6.86 2.99 -17.16
CA THR A 60 -8.24 2.76 -17.56
C THR A 60 -8.65 1.31 -17.29
N ILE A 61 -7.83 0.35 -17.70
CA ILE A 61 -8.10 -1.07 -17.47
C ILE A 61 -8.11 -1.39 -15.98
N ARG A 62 -7.14 -0.87 -15.20
CA ARG A 62 -7.13 -1.03 -13.74
C ARG A 62 -8.44 -0.55 -13.13
N LEU A 63 -8.90 0.66 -13.46
CA LEU A 63 -10.13 1.24 -12.93
C LEU A 63 -11.37 0.41 -13.30
N GLN A 64 -11.44 -0.10 -14.54
CA GLN A 64 -12.53 -0.98 -14.96
C GLN A 64 -12.56 -2.29 -14.19
N MET A 65 -11.40 -2.91 -13.99
CA MET A 65 -11.29 -4.13 -13.20
C MET A 65 -11.66 -3.84 -11.74
N GLN A 66 -11.17 -2.74 -11.17
CA GLN A 66 -11.53 -2.34 -9.81
C GLN A 66 -13.05 -2.17 -9.64
N LYS A 67 -13.71 -1.49 -10.58
CA LYS A 67 -15.17 -1.36 -10.59
C LYS A 67 -15.87 -2.73 -10.63
N ALA A 68 -15.40 -3.66 -11.45
CA ALA A 68 -15.95 -5.01 -11.51
C ALA A 68 -15.77 -5.78 -10.19
N TYR A 69 -14.64 -5.59 -9.50
CA TYR A 69 -14.45 -6.14 -8.15
C TYR A 69 -15.39 -5.48 -7.13
N ASP A 70 -15.58 -4.17 -7.18
CA ASP A 70 -16.50 -3.46 -6.29
C ASP A 70 -17.95 -3.92 -6.47
N GLU A 71 -18.40 -4.07 -7.73
CA GLU A 71 -19.72 -4.60 -8.08
C GLU A 71 -19.91 -6.03 -7.57
N TYR A 72 -18.90 -6.90 -7.74
CA TYR A 72 -18.92 -8.25 -7.20
C TYR A 72 -18.96 -8.25 -5.66
N ASN A 73 -18.11 -7.44 -5.03
CA ASN A 73 -18.03 -7.33 -3.58
C ASN A 73 -19.37 -6.88 -2.98
N GLU A 74 -20.04 -5.90 -3.59
CA GLU A 74 -21.35 -5.44 -3.16
C GLU A 74 -22.44 -6.52 -3.34
N LYS A 75 -22.41 -7.24 -4.47
CA LYS A 75 -23.35 -8.34 -4.72
C LYS A 75 -23.18 -9.48 -3.72
N VAL A 76 -21.94 -9.85 -3.38
CA VAL A 76 -21.70 -10.92 -2.41
C VAL A 76 -21.97 -10.46 -0.98
N ARG A 77 -21.64 -9.20 -0.65
CA ARG A 77 -21.95 -8.59 0.65
C ARG A 77 -23.46 -8.53 0.90
N SER A 78 -24.25 -8.12 -0.08
CA SER A 78 -25.73 -8.10 0.02
C SER A 78 -26.35 -9.50 0.16
N SER A 79 -25.67 -10.54 -0.35
CA SER A 79 -26.08 -11.94 -0.11
C SER A 79 -25.74 -12.46 1.28
N GLY A 80 -24.92 -11.74 2.07
CA GLY A 80 -24.47 -12.14 3.41
C GLY A 80 -23.49 -13.31 3.44
N LYS A 81 -23.03 -13.80 2.29
CA LYS A 81 -22.16 -14.98 2.19
C LYS A 81 -20.71 -14.69 2.56
N SER A 82 -20.16 -13.57 2.08
CA SER A 82 -18.79 -13.14 2.33
C SER A 82 -18.67 -11.62 2.12
N ARG A 83 -17.48 -11.07 2.34
CA ARG A 83 -17.15 -9.67 2.09
C ARG A 83 -16.58 -9.43 0.68
N GLY A 84 -16.58 -10.46 -0.16
CA GLY A 84 -15.93 -10.46 -1.46
C GLY A 84 -14.40 -10.53 -1.36
N HIS A 85 -13.70 -9.96 -2.32
CA HIS A 85 -12.24 -9.94 -2.40
C HIS A 85 -11.67 -8.68 -1.76
N PHE A 86 -10.61 -8.83 -0.97
CA PHE A 86 -9.87 -7.70 -0.41
C PHE A 86 -8.90 -7.16 -1.45
N MET A 87 -9.15 -5.94 -1.92
CA MET A 87 -8.37 -5.30 -2.96
C MET A 87 -7.20 -4.51 -2.37
N VAL A 88 -6.00 -4.73 -2.91
CA VAL A 88 -4.78 -4.00 -2.57
C VAL A 88 -4.30 -3.26 -3.82
N ASP A 89 -4.42 -1.94 -3.83
CA ASP A 89 -3.91 -1.11 -4.92
C ASP A 89 -2.57 -0.49 -4.53
N ILE A 90 -1.48 -1.12 -4.96
CA ILE A 90 -0.12 -0.63 -4.67
C ILE A 90 0.23 0.64 -5.45
N CYS A 91 -0.60 1.03 -6.43
CA CYS A 91 -0.39 2.19 -7.28
C CYS A 91 -1.34 3.34 -6.96
N ARG A 92 -2.08 3.24 -5.84
CA ARG A 92 -2.75 4.39 -5.25
C ARG A 92 -1.75 5.56 -5.19
N PRO A 93 -2.13 6.75 -5.71
CA PRO A 93 -1.19 7.85 -5.89
C PRO A 93 -0.35 8.12 -4.65
N GLY A 94 0.97 8.07 -4.81
CA GLY A 94 1.96 8.37 -3.76
C GLY A 94 2.35 7.19 -2.86
N HIS A 95 1.63 6.06 -2.83
CA HIS A 95 1.97 4.95 -1.93
C HIS A 95 3.31 4.29 -2.29
N MET A 96 3.48 3.88 -3.55
CA MET A 96 4.74 3.29 -4.03
C MET A 96 5.89 4.29 -3.93
N THR A 97 5.68 5.55 -4.30
CA THR A 97 6.67 6.62 -4.16
C THR A 97 7.15 6.76 -2.71
N ALA A 98 6.23 6.75 -1.74
CA ALA A 98 6.58 6.81 -0.32
C ALA A 98 7.35 5.56 0.13
N CYS A 99 6.98 4.37 -0.38
CA CYS A 99 7.70 3.14 -0.08
C CYS A 99 9.14 3.16 -0.60
N LEU A 100 9.34 3.59 -1.84
CA LEU A 100 10.67 3.70 -2.45
C LEU A 100 11.52 4.79 -1.82
N ARG A 101 10.94 5.92 -1.41
CA ARG A 101 11.67 6.96 -0.66
C ARG A 101 12.14 6.44 0.69
N ASN A 102 11.30 5.71 1.43
CA ASN A 102 11.72 5.07 2.68
C ASN A 102 12.83 4.04 2.43
N PHE A 103 12.71 3.25 1.35
CA PHE A 103 13.74 2.30 0.97
C PHE A 103 15.06 2.99 0.66
N GLN A 104 15.06 4.03 -0.17
CA GLN A 104 16.22 4.86 -0.51
C GLN A 104 16.92 5.36 0.76
N HIS A 105 16.16 5.87 1.74
CA HIS A 105 16.71 6.27 3.03
C HIS A 105 17.27 5.10 3.85
N ALA A 106 16.59 3.95 3.87
CA ALA A 106 17.00 2.78 4.63
C ALA A 106 18.28 2.12 4.09
N VAL A 107 18.51 2.18 2.77
CA VAL A 107 19.75 1.70 2.13
C VAL A 107 20.82 2.79 2.01
N HIS A 108 20.58 3.97 2.59
CA HIS A 108 21.49 5.13 2.54
C HIS A 108 21.92 5.51 1.11
N CYS A 109 20.99 5.43 0.16
CA CYS A 109 21.20 5.86 -1.21
C CYS A 109 20.73 7.29 -1.43
N ASN A 110 21.34 7.97 -2.39
CA ASN A 110 20.99 9.29 -2.87
C ASN A 110 20.51 9.21 -4.32
N ASP A 111 19.99 10.30 -4.87
CA ASP A 111 19.50 10.31 -6.25
C ASP A 111 20.62 10.00 -7.27
N ASP A 112 21.89 10.29 -6.97
CA ASP A 112 23.05 10.05 -7.86
C ASP A 112 23.46 8.58 -7.98
N ASN A 113 23.28 7.78 -6.93
CA ASN A 113 23.71 6.37 -6.89
C ASN A 113 22.54 5.38 -6.92
N TRP A 114 21.31 5.91 -6.96
CA TRP A 114 20.08 5.14 -6.87
C TRP A 114 19.98 4.07 -7.96
N ASP A 115 20.26 4.42 -9.22
CA ASP A 115 20.08 3.52 -10.35
C ASP A 115 20.91 2.24 -10.24
N ALA A 116 22.17 2.39 -9.81
CA ALA A 116 23.09 1.27 -9.63
C ALA A 116 22.76 0.45 -8.38
N GLN A 117 22.52 1.12 -7.25
CA GLN A 117 22.31 0.44 -5.96
C GLN A 117 20.95 -0.25 -5.86
N PHE A 118 19.92 0.27 -6.53
CA PHE A 118 18.59 -0.31 -6.49
C PHE A 118 18.60 -1.74 -7.03
N GLY A 119 19.31 -1.98 -8.14
CA GLY A 119 19.38 -3.30 -8.77
C GLY A 119 20.00 -4.39 -7.90
N ASP A 120 20.95 -4.02 -7.03
CA ASP A 120 21.66 -4.95 -6.16
C ASP A 120 20.94 -5.19 -4.82
N THR A 121 20.12 -4.23 -4.38
CA THR A 121 19.56 -4.23 -3.01
C THR A 121 18.06 -4.51 -2.94
N TRP A 122 17.31 -4.18 -4.00
CA TRP A 122 15.87 -4.38 -4.08
C TRP A 122 15.54 -5.86 -4.29
N THR A 123 14.57 -6.38 -3.54
CA THR A 123 14.17 -7.78 -3.60
C THR A 123 12.65 -7.93 -3.65
N SER A 124 12.17 -9.09 -4.10
CA SER A 124 10.75 -9.46 -4.00
C SER A 124 10.16 -9.31 -2.59
N ALA A 125 10.97 -9.47 -1.53
CA ALA A 125 10.52 -9.28 -0.16
C ALA A 125 10.14 -7.82 0.15
N ASP A 126 10.85 -6.84 -0.42
CA ASP A 126 10.54 -5.41 -0.28
C ASP A 126 9.28 -5.03 -1.05
N MET A 127 9.07 -5.64 -2.22
CA MET A 127 7.83 -5.49 -2.99
C MET A 127 6.62 -6.00 -2.19
N VAL A 128 6.73 -7.15 -1.54
CA VAL A 128 5.68 -7.65 -0.64
C VAL A 128 5.52 -6.73 0.57
N ASP A 129 6.58 -6.14 1.08
CA ASP A 129 6.47 -5.16 2.17
C ASP A 129 5.67 -3.92 1.76
N CYS A 130 5.74 -3.49 0.49
CA CYS A 130 4.87 -2.44 -0.05
C CYS A 130 3.39 -2.86 -0.06
N ILE A 131 3.10 -4.10 -0.48
CA ILE A 131 1.75 -4.70 -0.47
C ILE A 131 1.22 -4.78 0.96
N LEU A 132 2.02 -5.30 1.89
CA LEU A 132 1.67 -5.38 3.31
C LEU A 132 1.46 -4.00 3.92
N SER A 133 2.25 -2.99 3.54
CA SER A 133 2.05 -1.62 4.00
C SER A 133 0.70 -1.05 3.60
N PHE A 134 0.28 -1.29 2.36
CA PHE A 134 -1.06 -0.87 1.92
C PHE A 134 -2.14 -1.64 2.68
N ALA A 135 -2.07 -2.97 2.65
CA ALA A 135 -3.07 -3.86 3.24
C ALA A 135 -3.23 -3.59 4.75
N ALA A 136 -2.13 -3.42 5.48
CA ALA A 136 -2.14 -3.11 6.90
C ALA A 136 -2.80 -1.77 7.18
N SER A 137 -2.52 -0.75 6.37
CA SER A 137 -3.12 0.59 6.55
C SER A 137 -4.63 0.53 6.37
N GLU A 138 -5.11 -0.05 5.26
CA GLU A 138 -6.55 -0.21 4.98
C GLU A 138 -7.26 -1.08 6.02
N LEU A 139 -6.64 -2.18 6.46
CA LEU A 139 -7.23 -3.03 7.50
C LEU A 139 -7.33 -2.32 8.85
N VAL A 140 -6.30 -1.56 9.23
CA VAL A 140 -6.33 -0.80 10.49
C VAL A 140 -7.40 0.28 10.41
N ASP A 141 -7.41 1.09 9.35
CA ASP A 141 -8.37 2.18 9.18
C ASP A 141 -9.81 1.65 9.22
N LYS A 142 -10.10 0.52 8.56
CA LYS A 142 -11.42 -0.12 8.63
C LYS A 142 -11.77 -0.67 10.03
N MET A 143 -10.80 -1.19 10.79
CA MET A 143 -11.03 -1.75 12.13
C MET A 143 -11.14 -0.68 13.22
N THR A 144 -10.49 0.47 13.05
CA THR A 144 -10.50 1.58 14.03
C THR A 144 -11.62 2.57 13.79
N ASP A 145 -12.24 2.58 12.61
CA ASP A 145 -13.42 3.38 12.31
C ASP A 145 -14.58 3.08 13.28
N PRO A 146 -15.00 4.03 14.14
CA PRO A 146 -16.06 3.82 15.12
C PRO A 146 -17.44 3.64 14.49
N SER A 147 -17.64 4.14 13.27
CA SER A 147 -18.89 4.11 12.53
C SER A 147 -19.09 2.80 11.75
N SER A 148 -18.01 2.10 11.44
CA SER A 148 -18.03 0.86 10.67
C SER A 148 -18.46 -0.33 11.53
N LEU A 149 -19.70 -0.82 11.33
CA LEU A 149 -20.15 -2.10 11.88
C LEU A 149 -19.25 -3.24 11.38
N GLU A 150 -18.87 -3.15 10.10
CA GLU A 150 -17.99 -4.09 9.43
C GLU A 150 -16.62 -4.20 10.14
N GLY A 151 -16.08 -3.05 10.56
CA GLY A 151 -14.84 -2.92 11.32
C GLY A 151 -14.89 -3.59 12.68
N LYS A 152 -15.98 -3.38 13.42
CA LYS A 152 -16.21 -4.00 14.74
C LYS A 152 -16.25 -5.52 14.64
N GLU A 153 -16.96 -6.06 13.65
CA GLU A 153 -16.98 -7.51 13.40
C GLU A 153 -15.60 -8.08 13.08
N MET A 154 -14.81 -7.39 12.26
CA MET A 154 -13.43 -7.79 11.97
C MET A 154 -12.59 -7.84 13.24
N LEU A 155 -12.70 -6.80 14.07
CA LEU A 155 -11.98 -6.70 15.32
C LEU A 155 -12.35 -7.85 16.27
N GLU A 156 -13.62 -8.21 16.38
CA GLU A 156 -14.07 -9.35 17.20
C GLU A 156 -13.54 -10.69 16.66
N ARG A 157 -13.51 -10.90 15.34
CA ARG A 157 -12.89 -12.10 14.73
C ARG A 157 -11.40 -12.19 15.04
N VAL A 158 -10.68 -11.07 14.97
CA VAL A 158 -9.26 -11.01 15.32
C VAL A 158 -9.05 -11.29 16.80
N LYS A 159 -9.89 -10.72 17.69
CA LYS A 159 -9.82 -10.93 19.15
C LYS A 159 -10.06 -12.39 19.52
N ALA A 160 -10.93 -13.10 18.80
CA ALA A 160 -11.27 -14.48 19.09
C ALA A 160 -10.04 -15.40 18.99
N ASP A 161 -9.18 -15.20 17.97
CA ASP A 161 -7.94 -15.95 17.80
C ASP A 161 -6.71 -15.19 18.30
N ALA A 162 -6.06 -15.73 19.33
CA ALA A 162 -4.85 -15.16 19.92
C ALA A 162 -3.68 -15.09 18.93
N ARG A 163 -3.56 -16.03 17.99
CA ARG A 163 -2.50 -16.00 16.97
C ARG A 163 -2.73 -14.85 16.00
N THR A 164 -3.96 -14.74 15.49
CA THR A 164 -4.35 -13.68 14.56
C THR A 164 -4.28 -12.30 15.21
N SER A 165 -4.65 -12.16 16.49
CA SER A 165 -4.43 -10.93 17.26
C SER A 165 -2.96 -10.49 17.27
N LYS A 166 -2.02 -11.43 17.52
CA LYS A 166 -0.58 -11.13 17.48
C LYS A 166 -0.11 -10.72 16.09
N GLN A 167 -0.55 -11.46 15.07
CA GLN A 167 -0.24 -11.16 13.68
C GLN A 167 -0.74 -9.76 13.29
N MET A 168 -2.01 -9.44 13.55
CA MET A 168 -2.59 -8.14 13.22
C MET A 168 -1.89 -6.99 13.97
N LEU A 169 -1.56 -7.18 15.25
CA LEU A 169 -0.81 -6.17 16.02
C LEU A 169 0.58 -5.92 15.45
N LEU A 170 1.31 -6.97 15.10
CA LEU A 170 2.63 -6.83 14.48
C LEU A 170 2.54 -6.20 13.09
N LEU A 171 1.59 -6.66 12.28
CA LEU A 171 1.36 -6.12 10.94
C LEU A 171 1.05 -4.62 11.01
N ALA A 172 0.13 -4.21 11.90
CA ALA A 172 -0.22 -2.81 12.10
C ALA A 172 0.98 -1.95 12.52
N HIS A 173 1.78 -2.38 13.50
CA HIS A 173 2.88 -1.55 14.01
C HIS A 173 4.12 -1.54 13.11
N LEU A 174 4.27 -2.53 12.24
CA LEU A 174 5.41 -2.62 11.33
C LEU A 174 5.12 -2.02 9.95
N TYR A 175 3.87 -2.07 9.50
CA TYR A 175 3.51 -1.79 8.10
C TYR A 175 2.47 -0.67 7.91
N ALA A 176 1.56 -0.45 8.86
CA ALA A 176 0.47 0.51 8.66
C ALA A 176 0.98 1.96 8.72
N LYS A 177 0.59 2.76 7.73
CA LYS A 177 0.84 4.20 7.63
C LYS A 177 -0.37 4.98 8.18
N THR A 178 -0.72 4.71 9.43
CA THR A 178 -1.87 5.32 10.11
C THR A 178 -1.41 6.17 11.31
N ASP A 179 -2.33 6.87 11.95
CA ASP A 179 -2.05 7.71 13.11
C ASP A 179 -1.76 6.90 14.39
N SER A 180 -1.07 7.53 15.33
CA SER A 180 -0.69 6.87 16.59
C SER A 180 -1.88 6.56 17.49
N ALA A 181 -3.02 7.26 17.33
CA ALA A 181 -4.24 7.00 18.10
C ALA A 181 -4.94 5.74 17.61
N SER A 182 -5.08 5.55 16.29
CA SER A 182 -5.57 4.28 15.70
C SER A 182 -4.76 3.08 16.16
N LEU A 183 -3.42 3.17 16.14
CA LEU A 183 -2.56 2.10 16.65
C LEU A 183 -2.71 1.88 18.17
N ALA A 184 -2.91 2.94 18.96
CA ALA A 184 -3.18 2.82 20.39
C ALA A 184 -4.53 2.15 20.68
N GLN A 185 -5.58 2.52 19.95
CA GLN A 185 -6.91 1.91 20.01
C GLN A 185 -6.85 0.43 19.68
N LEU A 186 -6.16 0.06 18.58
CA LEU A 186 -5.99 -1.33 18.19
C LEU A 186 -5.23 -2.13 19.25
N ARG A 187 -4.16 -1.56 19.84
CA ARG A 187 -3.45 -2.18 20.96
C ARG A 187 -4.34 -2.41 22.17
N ALA A 188 -5.10 -1.40 22.58
CA ALA A 188 -6.00 -1.52 23.72
C ALA A 188 -7.07 -2.60 23.48
N ALA A 189 -7.53 -2.75 22.24
CA ALA A 189 -8.52 -3.75 21.87
C ALA A 189 -7.97 -5.18 21.79
N LEU A 190 -6.74 -5.38 21.31
CA LEU A 190 -6.19 -6.71 20.99
C LEU A 190 -5.20 -7.25 22.03
N ILE A 191 -4.56 -6.39 22.84
CA ILE A 191 -3.65 -6.85 23.89
C ILE A 191 -4.49 -7.42 25.03
N ARG A 192 -4.35 -8.73 25.26
CA ARG A 192 -4.92 -9.37 26.45
C ARG A 192 -4.06 -9.03 27.68
N PRO A 193 -4.66 -8.67 28.82
CA PRO A 193 -3.91 -8.43 30.04
C PRO A 193 -3.13 -9.69 30.43
N ARG A 194 -1.82 -9.55 30.63
CA ARG A 194 -0.89 -10.67 30.85
C ARG A 194 -0.99 -11.28 32.26
N TYR A 195 -1.57 -10.52 33.18
CA TYR A 195 -1.79 -10.92 34.56
C TYR A 195 -3.27 -10.73 34.87
N SER A 196 -3.89 -11.73 35.49
CA SER A 196 -5.20 -11.56 36.10
C SER A 196 -5.12 -10.47 37.17
N ALA A 197 -6.20 -9.71 37.39
CA ALA A 197 -6.28 -8.75 38.50
C ALA A 197 -5.87 -9.40 39.83
N THR A 198 -6.19 -10.69 40.01
CA THR A 198 -5.82 -11.49 41.18
C THR A 198 -4.31 -11.72 41.31
N GLU A 199 -3.60 -11.95 40.20
CA GLU A 199 -2.15 -12.18 40.21
C GLU A 199 -1.38 -10.90 40.50
N VAL A 200 -1.88 -9.75 40.01
CA VAL A 200 -1.33 -8.44 40.34
C VAL A 200 -1.58 -8.10 41.81
N THR A 201 -2.78 -8.36 42.33
CA THR A 201 -3.09 -8.15 43.76
C THR A 201 -2.23 -9.04 44.67
N VAL A 202 -2.00 -10.31 44.30
CA VAL A 202 -1.11 -11.21 45.05
C VAL A 202 0.35 -10.75 44.95
N GLY A 203 0.82 -10.35 43.76
CA GLY A 203 2.18 -9.86 43.57
C GLY A 203 2.48 -8.56 44.34
N VAL A 204 1.54 -7.61 44.32
CA VAL A 204 1.62 -6.37 45.12
C VAL A 204 1.49 -6.69 46.61
N GLY A 205 0.59 -7.60 46.99
CA GLY A 205 0.43 -8.06 48.37
C GLY A 205 1.70 -8.70 48.94
N VAL A 206 2.37 -9.55 48.16
CA VAL A 206 3.67 -10.16 48.51
C VAL A 206 4.77 -9.11 48.58
N GLY A 207 4.85 -8.18 47.62
CA GLY A 207 5.84 -7.10 47.64
C GLY A 207 5.70 -6.17 48.85
N VAL A 208 4.47 -5.78 49.19
CA VAL A 208 4.16 -4.94 50.35
C VAL A 208 4.40 -5.70 51.66
N SER A 209 4.06 -6.99 51.73
CA SER A 209 4.31 -7.80 52.94
C SER A 209 5.78 -8.14 53.14
N VAL A 210 6.60 -8.26 52.10
CA VAL A 210 8.07 -8.38 52.22
C VAL A 210 8.68 -7.06 52.71
N ALA A 211 8.24 -5.91 52.21
CA ALA A 211 8.71 -4.60 52.69
C ALA A 211 8.23 -4.29 54.12
N ALA A 212 6.97 -4.61 54.45
CA ALA A 212 6.42 -4.49 55.80
C ALA A 212 7.05 -5.50 56.78
N GLY A 213 7.34 -6.72 56.32
CA GLY A 213 8.03 -7.75 57.07
C GLY A 213 9.48 -7.36 57.37
N ALA A 214 10.20 -6.76 56.42
CA ALA A 214 11.54 -6.23 56.63
C ALA A 214 11.58 -5.09 57.66
N THR A 215 10.56 -4.22 57.65
CA THR A 215 10.45 -3.12 58.65
C THR A 215 9.97 -3.60 60.02
N ALA A 216 9.13 -4.64 60.09
CA ALA A 216 8.72 -5.28 61.34
C ALA A 216 9.86 -6.13 61.96
N ALA A 217 10.60 -6.89 61.16
CA ALA A 217 11.79 -7.63 61.58
C ALA A 217 12.92 -6.71 62.07
N ALA A 218 12.97 -5.46 61.60
CA ALA A 218 13.88 -4.45 62.13
C ALA A 218 13.52 -3.99 63.56
N LYS A 219 12.28 -4.24 64.02
CA LYS A 219 11.77 -3.83 65.33
C LYS A 219 11.59 -4.99 66.32
N ASP A 220 11.38 -6.23 65.86
CA ASP A 220 11.19 -7.41 66.73
C ASP A 220 12.11 -8.58 66.30
N PRO A 221 13.05 -9.03 67.17
CA PRO A 221 13.96 -10.15 66.87
C PRO A 221 13.25 -11.48 66.57
N ARG A 222 12.05 -11.71 67.11
CA ARG A 222 11.32 -12.98 66.91
C ARG A 222 10.66 -13.08 65.53
N ALA A 223 10.34 -11.94 64.91
CA ALA A 223 9.77 -11.90 63.56
C ALA A 223 10.83 -12.14 62.47
N ALA A 224 12.10 -11.84 62.75
CA ALA A 224 13.22 -12.06 61.85
C ALA A 224 13.50 -13.56 61.59
N ASP A 225 13.31 -14.41 62.60
CA ASP A 225 13.52 -15.86 62.48
C ASP A 225 12.47 -16.54 61.60
N ILE A 226 11.24 -16.04 61.58
CA ILE A 226 10.14 -16.61 60.77
C ILE A 226 10.27 -16.18 59.29
N LEU A 227 10.75 -14.96 59.03
CA LEU A 227 10.90 -14.42 57.67
C LEU A 227 12.20 -14.86 56.96
N SER A 228 13.19 -15.36 57.69
CA SER A 228 14.51 -15.74 57.13
C SER A 228 14.55 -17.12 56.48
N ALA A 229 13.60 -18.02 56.78
CA ALA A 229 13.56 -19.40 56.30
C ALA A 229 13.73 -19.61 54.77
N PRO A 230 13.09 -18.81 53.88
CA PRO A 230 13.33 -18.90 52.43
C PRO A 230 14.64 -18.23 51.97
N PHE A 231 15.24 -17.36 52.78
CA PHE A 231 16.49 -16.65 52.47
C PHE A 231 17.75 -17.39 52.93
N VAL A 232 17.62 -18.45 53.73
CA VAL A 232 18.75 -19.24 54.28
C VAL A 232 19.73 -19.70 53.20
N LYS A 233 19.25 -20.14 52.03
CA LYS A 233 20.14 -20.57 50.92
C LYS A 233 20.96 -19.44 50.31
N VAL A 234 20.41 -18.23 50.22
CA VAL A 234 21.11 -17.06 49.71
C VAL A 234 22.08 -16.52 50.77
N LEU A 235 21.67 -16.57 52.04
CA LEU A 235 22.49 -16.20 53.19
C LEU A 235 23.69 -17.14 53.35
N ASP A 236 23.55 -18.45 53.14
CA ASP A 236 24.65 -19.43 53.18
C ASP A 236 25.71 -19.19 52.09
N GLU A 237 25.31 -18.75 50.89
CA GLU A 237 26.27 -18.35 49.84
C GLU A 237 26.98 -17.04 50.18
N VAL A 238 26.27 -16.06 50.76
CA VAL A 238 26.86 -14.80 51.23
C VAL A 238 27.82 -15.07 52.41
N ASP A 239 27.52 -16.04 53.28
CA ASP A 239 28.36 -16.44 54.44
C ASP A 239 29.72 -17.01 53.98
N ARG A 240 29.79 -17.64 52.80
CA ARG A 240 31.08 -18.06 52.20
C ARG A 240 31.96 -16.89 51.76
N PHE A 241 31.37 -15.79 51.31
CA PHE A 241 32.11 -14.68 50.70
C PHE A 241 32.35 -13.50 51.66
N ALA A 242 31.55 -13.38 52.73
CA ALA A 242 31.65 -12.27 53.67
C ALA A 242 31.15 -12.66 55.09
N PRO A 243 31.90 -13.47 55.85
CA PRO A 243 31.51 -13.95 57.19
C PRO A 243 31.31 -12.82 58.22
N ALA A 244 31.87 -11.62 57.97
CA ALA A 244 31.69 -10.43 58.80
C ALA A 244 30.25 -9.87 58.79
N LEU A 245 29.40 -10.25 57.82
CA LEU A 245 28.00 -9.80 57.75
C LEU A 245 27.07 -10.54 58.72
N ARG A 246 27.52 -11.66 59.31
CA ARG A 246 26.75 -12.51 60.22
C ARG A 246 26.60 -11.92 61.62
N THR A 247 27.55 -11.09 62.05
CA THR A 247 27.54 -10.45 63.38
C THR A 247 26.58 -9.27 63.48
N HIS A 248 26.05 -8.79 62.36
CA HIS A 248 25.15 -7.64 62.31
C HIS A 248 23.89 -7.96 61.49
N PRO A 249 22.78 -8.43 62.11
CA PRO A 249 21.56 -8.84 61.41
C PRO A 249 20.95 -7.71 60.55
N ARG A 250 21.18 -6.45 60.94
CA ARG A 250 20.79 -5.26 60.15
C ARG A 250 21.60 -5.11 58.87
N ALA A 251 22.89 -5.42 58.90
CA ALA A 251 23.77 -5.34 57.74
C ALA A 251 23.51 -6.49 56.75
N THR A 252 23.21 -7.69 57.26
CA THR A 252 22.81 -8.85 56.44
C THR A 252 21.49 -8.61 55.72
N LEU A 253 20.49 -8.07 56.41
CA LEU A 253 19.20 -7.72 55.80
C LEU A 253 19.35 -6.58 54.77
N ALA A 254 20.15 -5.56 55.08
CA ALA A 254 20.46 -4.49 54.13
C ALA A 254 21.19 -5.00 52.88
N ALA A 255 22.15 -5.92 53.03
CA ALA A 255 22.85 -6.55 51.92
C ALA A 255 21.91 -7.42 51.07
N ALA A 256 21.00 -8.19 51.68
CA ALA A 256 20.01 -8.99 50.95
C ALA A 256 19.03 -8.10 50.16
N LEU A 257 18.54 -7.01 50.76
CA LEU A 257 17.70 -6.02 50.06
C LEU A 257 18.46 -5.33 48.93
N LEU A 258 19.72 -4.95 49.15
CA LEU A 258 20.53 -4.33 48.11
C LEU A 258 20.79 -5.30 46.95
N THR A 259 21.12 -6.57 47.23
CA THR A 259 21.33 -7.59 46.19
C THR A 259 20.06 -7.89 45.41
N THR A 260 18.89 -7.95 46.07
CA THR A 260 17.61 -8.16 45.38
C THR A 260 17.20 -6.96 44.54
N LEU A 261 17.38 -5.73 45.04
CA LEU A 261 17.14 -4.50 44.26
C LEU A 261 18.11 -4.37 43.08
N CYS A 262 19.40 -4.61 43.29
CA CYS A 262 20.43 -4.59 42.24
C CYS A 262 20.18 -5.69 41.21
N GLY A 263 19.84 -6.90 41.64
CA GLY A 263 19.48 -8.03 40.78
C GLY A 263 18.22 -7.75 39.97
N GLY A 264 17.18 -7.19 40.60
CA GLY A 264 15.94 -6.78 39.93
C GLY A 264 16.17 -5.65 38.92
N TYR A 265 16.98 -4.65 39.27
CA TYR A 265 17.38 -3.58 38.36
C TYR A 265 18.21 -4.10 37.18
N TYR A 266 19.19 -4.98 37.43
CA TYR A 266 19.99 -5.62 36.39
C TYR A 266 19.12 -6.46 35.46
N TYR A 267 18.20 -7.26 36.01
CA TYR A 267 17.27 -8.07 35.22
C TYR A 267 16.30 -7.20 34.40
N SER A 268 15.76 -6.14 34.98
CA SER A 268 14.91 -5.16 34.28
C SER A 268 15.67 -4.48 33.13
N ARG A 269 16.92 -4.08 33.38
CA ARG A 269 17.80 -3.51 32.34
C ARG A 269 18.14 -4.53 31.25
N TYR A 270 18.46 -5.77 31.62
CA TYR A 270 18.75 -6.86 30.68
C TYR A 270 17.55 -7.17 29.78
N THR A 271 16.36 -7.33 30.37
CA THR A 271 15.13 -7.60 29.61
C THR A 271 14.74 -6.43 28.70
N ARG A 272 14.92 -5.18 29.17
CA ARG A 272 14.73 -3.99 28.34
C ARG A 272 15.71 -3.93 27.16
N ASN A 273 17.00 -4.13 27.40
CA ASN A 273 18.02 -4.11 26.35
C ASN A 273 17.78 -5.20 25.30
N ARG A 274 17.51 -6.44 25.75
CA ARG A 274 17.17 -7.55 24.85
C ARG A 274 15.87 -7.28 24.08
N GLY A 275 14.89 -6.63 24.69
CA GLY A 275 13.67 -6.19 24.02
C GLY A 275 13.94 -5.18 22.91
N LEU A 276 14.82 -4.20 23.18
CA LEU A 276 15.25 -3.19 22.20
C LEU A 276 16.04 -3.82 21.05
N GLU A 277 16.96 -4.74 21.32
CA GLU A 277 17.71 -5.47 20.30
C GLU A 277 16.78 -6.29 19.40
N ARG A 278 15.81 -7.00 19.98
CA ARG A 278 14.79 -7.74 19.23
C ARG A 278 13.93 -6.83 18.37
N ALA A 279 13.50 -5.70 18.93
CA ALA A 279 12.72 -4.71 18.20
C ALA A 279 13.51 -4.16 17.00
N ALA A 280 14.76 -3.74 17.23
CA ALA A 280 15.65 -3.23 16.19
C ALA A 280 15.88 -4.26 15.07
N SER A 281 16.18 -5.51 15.44
CA SER A 281 16.37 -6.61 14.49
C SER A 281 15.10 -6.93 13.70
N LEU A 282 13.92 -6.85 14.32
CA LEU A 282 12.66 -7.06 13.61
C LEU A 282 12.40 -5.93 12.61
N THR A 283 12.60 -4.67 13.03
CA THR A 283 12.35 -3.48 12.21
C THR A 283 13.37 -3.29 11.09
N SER A 284 14.63 -3.71 11.28
CA SER A 284 15.70 -3.53 10.29
C SER A 284 15.49 -4.36 9.02
N ASN A 285 14.67 -5.40 9.09
CA ASN A 285 14.32 -6.24 7.94
C ASN A 285 13.25 -5.60 7.03
N ILE A 286 12.64 -4.49 7.45
CA ILE A 286 11.57 -3.82 6.71
C ILE A 286 12.09 -2.44 6.27
N ARG A 287 12.37 -2.30 4.98
CA ARG A 287 13.08 -1.13 4.44
C ARG A 287 12.13 -0.07 3.85
N VAL A 288 10.90 -0.46 3.52
CA VAL A 288 9.95 0.38 2.75
C VAL A 288 8.97 1.19 3.61
N VAL A 289 8.97 0.97 4.93
CA VAL A 289 8.07 1.66 5.87
C VAL A 289 8.87 2.40 6.92
N LYS A 290 8.42 3.61 7.27
CA LYS A 290 9.00 4.37 8.37
C LYS A 290 8.74 3.63 9.69
N GLN A 291 9.82 3.22 10.34
CA GLN A 291 9.76 2.41 11.54
C GLN A 291 9.19 3.16 12.74
N GLN A 292 8.38 2.46 13.54
CA GLN A 292 7.92 2.94 14.83
C GLN A 292 9.09 3.04 15.83
N PRO A 293 8.99 3.88 16.89
CA PRO A 293 10.04 3.98 17.89
C PRO A 293 10.37 2.63 18.51
N ALA A 294 11.67 2.28 18.53
CA ALA A 294 12.14 0.99 19.07
C ALA A 294 11.63 0.67 20.50
N PRO A 295 11.50 1.63 21.44
CA PRO A 295 10.92 1.35 22.75
C PRO A 295 9.47 0.88 22.71
N LEU A 296 8.67 1.42 21.79
CA LEU A 296 7.27 1.04 21.61
C LEU A 296 7.18 -0.40 21.07
N MET A 297 7.99 -0.71 20.06
CA MET A 297 8.07 -2.07 19.51
C MET A 297 8.60 -3.07 20.54
N ALA A 298 9.60 -2.71 21.34
CA ALA A 298 10.12 -3.56 22.41
C ALA A 298 9.05 -3.85 23.48
N ALA A 299 8.25 -2.85 23.86
CA ALA A 299 7.13 -3.02 24.79
C ALA A 299 6.03 -3.90 24.20
N LEU A 300 5.71 -3.76 22.91
CA LEU A 300 4.74 -4.63 22.24
C LEU A 300 5.23 -6.08 22.19
N LEU A 301 6.48 -6.30 21.74
CA LEU A 301 7.07 -7.63 21.65
C LEU A 301 7.17 -8.31 23.01
N SER A 302 7.49 -7.56 24.06
CA SER A 302 7.55 -8.11 25.40
C SER A 302 6.18 -8.60 25.86
N HIS A 303 5.08 -7.94 25.50
CA HIS A 303 3.72 -8.39 25.82
C HIS A 303 3.28 -9.61 25.00
N LEU A 304 3.57 -9.62 23.69
CA LEU A 304 3.06 -10.66 22.78
C LEU A 304 3.86 -11.96 22.82
N PHE A 305 5.15 -11.89 23.18
CA PHE A 305 6.10 -13.00 23.11
C PHE A 305 6.88 -13.16 24.41
N THR A 306 7.44 -14.34 24.61
CA THR A 306 8.38 -14.60 25.69
C THR A 306 9.73 -13.96 25.37
N THR A 307 10.60 -13.82 26.38
CA THR A 307 11.97 -13.35 26.21
C THR A 307 12.86 -14.34 25.45
N HIS A 308 12.45 -15.62 25.41
CA HIS A 308 13.18 -16.70 24.73
C HIS A 308 12.87 -16.78 23.23
N ASP A 309 11.74 -16.23 22.78
CA ASP A 309 11.35 -16.25 21.36
C ASP A 309 12.33 -15.46 20.49
N LYS A 310 12.95 -16.15 19.53
CA LYS A 310 13.87 -15.54 18.55
C LYS A 310 13.10 -14.73 17.52
N VAL A 311 13.76 -13.73 16.94
CA VAL A 311 13.17 -12.84 15.92
C VAL A 311 12.69 -13.64 14.71
N ASP A 312 13.46 -14.61 14.23
CA ASP A 312 13.08 -15.44 13.08
C ASP A 312 11.83 -16.28 13.35
N THR A 313 11.67 -16.78 14.57
CA THR A 313 10.47 -17.51 14.98
C THR A 313 9.25 -16.59 14.97
N ILE A 314 9.38 -15.38 15.50
CA ILE A 314 8.30 -14.38 15.51
C ILE A 314 7.92 -14.01 14.07
N ARG A 315 8.92 -13.76 13.21
CA ARG A 315 8.72 -13.47 11.79
C ARG A 315 7.99 -14.62 11.12
N GLY A 316 8.50 -15.85 11.21
CA GLY A 316 7.87 -17.01 10.59
C GLY A 316 6.44 -17.28 11.04
N MET A 317 6.09 -16.94 12.28
CA MET A 317 4.73 -17.14 12.79
C MET A 317 3.73 -16.06 12.38
N CYS A 318 4.17 -14.80 12.31
CA CYS A 318 3.27 -13.64 12.28
C CYS A 318 3.43 -12.71 11.07
N ILE A 319 4.58 -12.69 10.40
CA ILE A 319 4.85 -11.73 9.32
C ILE A 319 5.22 -12.46 8.03
N GLY A 320 6.09 -13.46 8.12
CA GLY A 320 6.70 -14.18 7.01
C GLY A 320 8.18 -13.79 6.84
N ILE A 321 8.99 -14.78 6.44
CA ILE A 321 10.41 -14.58 6.12
C ILE A 321 10.58 -14.35 4.62
N SER A 322 9.94 -15.18 3.80
CA SER A 322 9.93 -15.05 2.33
C SER A 322 8.73 -14.25 1.82
N ALA A 323 8.81 -13.77 0.57
CA ALA A 323 7.71 -13.11 -0.12
C ALA A 323 6.42 -13.98 -0.13
N HIS A 324 6.55 -15.26 -0.47
CA HIS A 324 5.44 -16.22 -0.48
C HIS A 324 4.79 -16.36 0.90
N GLN A 325 5.59 -16.56 1.95
CA GLN A 325 5.06 -16.74 3.31
C GLN A 325 4.33 -15.49 3.81
N LYS A 326 4.86 -14.30 3.50
CA LYS A 326 4.22 -13.01 3.83
C LYS A 326 2.84 -12.90 3.18
N LEU A 327 2.75 -13.22 1.90
CA LEU A 327 1.50 -13.16 1.13
C LEU A 327 0.49 -14.24 1.57
N ASP A 328 0.95 -15.45 1.89
CA ASP A 328 0.10 -16.50 2.46
C ASP A 328 -0.47 -16.12 3.82
N LEU A 329 0.35 -15.52 4.69
CA LEU A 329 -0.09 -15.03 5.99
C LEU A 329 -1.12 -13.91 5.84
N LEU A 330 -0.94 -13.00 4.88
CA LEU A 330 -1.93 -11.98 4.55
C LEU A 330 -3.24 -12.60 4.03
N SER A 331 -3.15 -13.56 3.10
CA SER A 331 -4.31 -14.25 2.53
C SER A 331 -5.12 -14.97 3.61
N ASN A 332 -4.44 -15.67 4.52
CA ASN A 332 -5.09 -16.36 5.64
C ASN A 332 -5.74 -15.39 6.64
N LEU A 333 -5.07 -14.27 6.94
CA LEU A 333 -5.63 -13.22 7.78
C LEU A 333 -6.92 -12.66 7.18
N VAL A 334 -6.87 -12.27 5.91
CA VAL A 334 -8.01 -11.69 5.18
C VAL A 334 -9.18 -12.67 5.07
N LYS A 335 -8.91 -13.95 4.83
CA LYS A 335 -9.95 -15.01 4.86
C LYS A 335 -10.62 -15.13 6.22
N LEU A 336 -9.84 -15.10 7.30
CA LEU A 336 -10.38 -15.11 8.67
C LEU A 336 -11.27 -13.88 8.93
N LEU A 337 -10.94 -12.72 8.36
CA LEU A 337 -11.76 -11.52 8.43
C LEU A 337 -13.07 -11.60 7.64
N GLY A 338 -13.29 -12.67 6.86
CA GLY A 338 -14.52 -12.95 6.12
C GLY A 338 -14.50 -12.54 4.65
N TYR A 339 -13.33 -12.18 4.11
CA TYR A 339 -13.12 -12.04 2.67
C TYR A 339 -12.84 -13.40 2.03
N GLU A 340 -13.00 -13.50 0.71
CA GLU A 340 -12.76 -14.74 -0.04
C GLU A 340 -11.27 -14.93 -0.37
N SER A 341 -10.60 -13.83 -0.73
CA SER A 341 -9.16 -13.80 -1.05
C SER A 341 -8.64 -12.36 -1.11
N VAL A 342 -7.36 -12.22 -1.49
CA VAL A 342 -6.70 -10.93 -1.75
C VAL A 342 -6.48 -10.79 -3.25
N ALA A 343 -6.83 -9.65 -3.81
CA ALA A 343 -6.51 -9.25 -5.18
C ALA A 343 -5.59 -8.03 -5.14
N VAL A 344 -4.46 -8.09 -5.85
CA VAL A 344 -3.45 -7.01 -5.84
C VAL A 344 -3.43 -6.35 -7.22
N PHE A 345 -3.50 -5.03 -7.26
CA PHE A 345 -3.45 -4.22 -8.47
C PHE A 345 -2.25 -3.29 -8.46
N GLY A 346 -1.56 -3.18 -9.58
CA GLY A 346 -0.58 -2.11 -9.78
C GLY A 346 -0.36 -1.73 -11.24
N ASP A 347 -0.31 -0.43 -11.52
CA ASP A 347 -0.03 0.17 -12.81
C ASP A 347 0.95 1.35 -12.71
N CYS A 348 1.38 1.91 -13.84
CA CYS A 348 2.09 3.20 -13.89
C CYS A 348 3.35 3.30 -13.01
N PHE A 349 4.10 2.21 -12.84
CA PHE A 349 5.39 2.25 -12.14
C PHE A 349 6.40 3.17 -12.83
N ASP A 350 6.25 3.39 -14.13
CA ASP A 350 7.01 4.36 -14.94
C ASP A 350 6.76 5.83 -14.54
N GLU A 351 5.67 6.12 -13.81
CA GLU A 351 5.38 7.47 -13.30
C GLU A 351 5.85 7.69 -11.86
N VAL A 352 6.34 6.64 -11.21
CA VAL A 352 6.98 6.75 -9.90
C VAL A 352 8.35 7.37 -10.13
N GLY A 353 8.60 8.58 -9.61
CA GLY A 353 9.84 9.31 -9.93
C GLY A 353 11.14 8.54 -9.66
N LEU A 354 11.17 7.67 -8.64
CA LEU A 354 12.31 6.79 -8.34
C LEU A 354 12.41 5.54 -9.23
N LEU A 355 11.51 5.37 -10.19
CA LEU A 355 11.51 4.34 -11.22
C LEU A 355 11.30 4.96 -12.60
N ASP A 356 11.52 6.28 -12.75
CA ASP A 356 11.42 6.97 -14.03
C ASP A 356 12.40 6.31 -15.01
N PRO A 357 11.94 5.76 -16.14
CA PRO A 357 12.80 5.05 -17.09
C PRO A 357 13.85 5.95 -17.75
N VAL A 358 13.64 7.27 -17.78
CA VAL A 358 14.58 8.24 -18.34
C VAL A 358 15.69 8.55 -17.34
N GLN A 359 15.34 8.73 -16.06
CA GLN A 359 16.31 9.06 -15.01
C GLN A 359 17.02 7.83 -14.44
N TYR A 360 16.28 6.72 -14.27
CA TYR A 360 16.71 5.51 -13.57
C TYR A 360 16.39 4.23 -14.38
N PRO A 361 17.02 4.04 -15.54
CA PRO A 361 16.76 2.92 -16.43
C PRO A 361 17.16 1.55 -15.84
N GLY A 362 18.15 1.49 -14.96
CA GLY A 362 18.53 0.28 -14.22
C GLY A 362 17.51 -0.08 -13.14
N ALA A 363 17.01 0.90 -12.40
CA ALA A 363 16.08 0.71 -11.31
C ALA A 363 14.74 0.13 -11.79
N ILE A 364 14.15 0.69 -12.85
CA ILE A 364 12.90 0.16 -13.41
C ILE A 364 13.05 -1.27 -13.95
N LYS A 365 14.21 -1.61 -14.52
CA LYS A 365 14.51 -2.98 -15.00
C LYS A 365 14.62 -3.96 -13.84
N ALA A 366 15.32 -3.59 -12.78
CA ALA A 366 15.43 -4.41 -11.58
C ALA A 366 14.08 -4.59 -10.88
N PHE A 367 13.28 -3.52 -10.80
CA PHE A 367 11.92 -3.58 -10.29
C PHE A 367 11.07 -4.57 -11.08
N ALA A 368 11.04 -4.42 -12.41
CA ALA A 368 10.30 -5.32 -13.30
C ALA A 368 10.77 -6.78 -13.16
N ARG A 369 12.09 -7.01 -13.04
CA ARG A 369 12.66 -8.33 -12.81
C ARG A 369 12.15 -8.96 -11.51
N GLU A 370 12.20 -8.23 -10.40
CA GLU A 370 11.75 -8.74 -9.10
C GLU A 370 10.25 -9.04 -9.09
N VAL A 371 9.44 -8.18 -9.71
CA VAL A 371 8.00 -8.40 -9.89
C VAL A 371 7.70 -9.65 -10.72
N CYS A 372 8.56 -9.97 -11.68
CA CYS A 372 8.45 -11.17 -12.52
C CYS A 372 9.02 -12.45 -11.87
N ARG A 373 9.48 -12.43 -10.62
CA ARG A 373 9.97 -13.65 -9.97
C ARG A 373 8.82 -14.59 -9.61
N ASN A 374 9.05 -15.89 -9.80
CA ASN A 374 8.08 -16.96 -9.53
C ASN A 374 7.45 -16.91 -8.12
N ASP A 375 8.17 -16.44 -7.11
CA ASP A 375 7.65 -16.27 -5.75
C ASP A 375 6.43 -15.34 -5.68
N LEU A 376 6.42 -14.28 -6.51
CA LEU A 376 5.29 -13.37 -6.65
C LEU A 376 4.28 -13.87 -7.67
N LEU A 377 4.74 -14.50 -8.77
CA LEU A 377 3.86 -14.99 -9.83
C LEU A 377 2.94 -16.12 -9.40
N ASN A 378 3.42 -16.99 -8.52
CA ASN A 378 2.64 -18.11 -8.01
C ASN A 378 1.60 -17.68 -6.96
N PHE A 379 1.74 -16.48 -6.37
CA PHE A 379 0.75 -15.94 -5.47
C PHE A 379 -0.43 -15.36 -6.28
N GLY A 380 -1.58 -16.04 -6.23
CA GLY A 380 -2.78 -15.57 -6.90
C GLY A 380 -2.68 -15.56 -8.42
N ARG A 381 -2.07 -16.58 -9.06
CA ARG A 381 -2.04 -16.77 -10.53
C ARG A 381 -1.87 -15.46 -11.31
N LEU A 382 -0.71 -14.80 -11.23
CA LEU A 382 -0.53 -13.44 -11.70
C LEU A 382 -0.77 -13.27 -13.23
N HIS A 383 -1.52 -12.23 -13.62
CA HIS A 383 -1.72 -11.84 -15.03
C HIS A 383 -0.92 -10.58 -15.32
N PHE A 384 -0.03 -10.65 -16.32
CA PHE A 384 0.70 -9.50 -16.83
C PHE A 384 0.02 -8.92 -18.06
N PHE A 385 -0.09 -7.60 -18.07
CA PHE A 385 -0.37 -6.85 -19.29
C PHE A 385 0.95 -6.20 -19.72
N PHE A 386 1.53 -6.68 -20.82
CA PHE A 386 2.71 -6.10 -21.47
C PHE A 386 2.35 -5.70 -22.91
N PRO A 387 1.88 -4.46 -23.13
CA PRO A 387 1.42 -3.97 -24.42
C PRO A 387 2.50 -3.80 -25.50
N ASP A 388 3.77 -3.68 -25.12
CA ASP A 388 4.83 -3.23 -26.05
C ASP A 388 6.26 -3.59 -25.58
N SER A 389 6.44 -4.15 -24.37
CA SER A 389 7.76 -4.30 -23.72
C SER A 389 8.48 -5.60 -24.04
N ARG A 390 7.87 -6.50 -24.82
CA ARG A 390 8.44 -7.83 -25.13
C ARG A 390 9.79 -7.74 -25.86
N LEU A 391 9.99 -6.65 -26.62
CA LEU A 391 11.23 -6.36 -27.34
C LEU A 391 12.29 -5.69 -26.46
N ALA A 392 11.90 -4.93 -25.43
CA ALA A 392 12.81 -4.21 -24.55
C ALA A 392 13.29 -5.06 -23.35
N LEU A 393 12.45 -6.00 -22.92
CA LEU A 393 12.82 -7.07 -22.00
C LEU A 393 13.42 -8.19 -22.84
N ASP A 394 14.75 -8.30 -22.86
CA ASP A 394 15.44 -9.35 -23.61
C ASP A 394 15.17 -10.73 -22.98
N LEU A 395 14.01 -11.31 -23.34
CA LEU A 395 13.50 -12.59 -22.85
C LEU A 395 14.47 -13.75 -23.14
N ASN A 396 15.38 -13.57 -24.11
CA ASN A 396 16.32 -14.61 -24.53
C ASN A 396 17.61 -14.61 -23.70
N THR A 397 17.98 -13.51 -23.05
CA THR A 397 19.21 -13.42 -22.23
C THR A 397 18.95 -13.52 -20.74
N ASP A 398 17.82 -13.01 -20.23
CA ASP A 398 17.55 -13.02 -18.78
C ASP A 398 16.90 -14.33 -18.32
N LYS A 399 17.64 -15.11 -17.53
CA LYS A 399 17.21 -16.40 -16.96
C LYS A 399 15.92 -16.25 -16.13
N THR A 400 15.75 -15.14 -15.42
CA THR A 400 14.56 -14.88 -14.60
C THR A 400 13.29 -14.72 -15.43
N LEU A 401 13.40 -14.10 -16.61
CA LEU A 401 12.29 -13.95 -17.54
C LEU A 401 11.94 -15.28 -18.25
N LYS A 402 12.93 -16.15 -18.49
CA LYS A 402 12.65 -17.53 -18.96
C LYS A 402 11.91 -18.36 -17.92
N GLU A 403 12.22 -18.16 -16.64
CA GLU A 403 11.61 -18.88 -15.53
C GLU A 403 10.17 -18.45 -15.24
N ALA A 404 9.79 -17.23 -15.63
CA ALA A 404 8.50 -16.60 -15.31
C ALA A 404 7.27 -17.19 -16.03
N ARG A 405 7.40 -18.31 -16.77
CA ARG A 405 6.30 -19.06 -17.44
C ARG A 405 5.20 -18.17 -18.02
N PHE A 406 5.61 -17.19 -18.82
CA PHE A 406 4.77 -16.16 -19.43
C PHE A 406 3.69 -16.69 -20.41
N ASP A 407 3.61 -17.99 -20.71
CA ASP A 407 2.77 -18.52 -21.79
C ASP A 407 1.25 -18.52 -21.56
N ARG A 408 0.74 -18.21 -20.34
CA ARG A 408 -0.67 -18.49 -20.00
C ARG A 408 -1.61 -17.29 -19.83
N HIS A 409 -1.12 -16.05 -19.73
CA HIS A 409 -1.95 -14.95 -19.23
C HIS A 409 -1.71 -13.56 -19.86
N PHE A 410 -1.23 -13.49 -21.10
CA PHE A 410 -0.97 -12.22 -21.80
C PHE A 410 -2.20 -11.74 -22.57
N VAL A 411 -2.58 -10.47 -22.36
CA VAL A 411 -3.18 -9.68 -23.45
C VAL A 411 -2.05 -9.33 -24.41
N ARG A 412 -2.19 -9.76 -25.67
CA ARG A 412 -1.06 -9.83 -26.62
C ARG A 412 -0.47 -8.46 -26.95
N ASP A 413 -1.30 -7.43 -27.05
CA ASP A 413 -0.90 -6.03 -27.18
C ASP A 413 -2.06 -5.16 -26.70
N LEU A 414 -1.76 -4.00 -26.11
CA LEU A 414 -2.74 -3.00 -25.68
C LEU A 414 -2.69 -1.87 -26.70
N THR A 415 -2.90 -2.26 -27.96
CA THR A 415 -2.92 -1.38 -29.13
C THR A 415 -4.33 -0.84 -29.29
N TRP A 416 -4.44 0.47 -29.36
CA TRP A 416 -5.72 1.12 -29.60
C TRP A 416 -5.94 1.21 -31.09
N SER A 417 -7.00 0.59 -31.57
CA SER A 417 -7.43 0.80 -32.95
C SER A 417 -7.87 2.25 -33.14
N ARG A 418 -7.73 2.74 -34.38
CA ARG A 418 -8.22 4.07 -34.76
C ARG A 418 -9.67 4.29 -34.35
N HIS A 419 -10.53 3.29 -34.57
CA HIS A 419 -11.95 3.38 -34.24
C HIS A 419 -12.17 3.58 -32.73
N GLN A 420 -11.43 2.84 -31.89
CA GLN A 420 -11.49 3.00 -30.43
C GLN A 420 -11.02 4.39 -29.97
N LEU A 421 -10.00 4.95 -30.63
CA LEU A 421 -9.52 6.31 -30.34
C LEU A 421 -10.53 7.38 -30.77
N GLU A 422 -11.16 7.24 -31.93
CA GLU A 422 -12.23 8.14 -32.39
C GLU A 422 -13.44 8.08 -31.45
N GLU A 423 -13.89 6.87 -31.10
CA GLU A 423 -14.99 6.63 -30.15
C GLU A 423 -14.68 7.21 -28.76
N LEU A 424 -13.45 7.06 -28.28
CA LEU A 424 -13.00 7.65 -27.02
C LEU A 424 -13.11 9.18 -27.04
N ALA A 425 -12.67 9.82 -28.13
CA ALA A 425 -12.73 11.27 -28.25
C ALA A 425 -14.17 11.79 -28.34
N GLU A 426 -15.03 11.09 -29.10
CA GLU A 426 -16.45 11.40 -29.20
C GLU A 426 -17.14 11.30 -27.84
N ARG A 427 -16.88 10.23 -27.08
CA ARG A 427 -17.45 10.06 -25.75
C ARG A 427 -17.04 11.18 -24.80
N ARG A 428 -15.75 11.53 -24.78
CA ARG A 428 -15.25 12.63 -23.93
C ARG A 428 -15.94 13.94 -24.26
N PHE A 429 -16.12 14.21 -25.54
CA PHE A 429 -16.81 15.39 -26.03
C PHE A 429 -18.27 15.43 -25.57
N ILE A 430 -19.02 14.34 -25.75
CA ILE A 430 -20.42 14.21 -25.30
C ILE A 430 -20.55 14.33 -23.78
N ALA A 431 -19.67 13.70 -23.01
CA ALA A 431 -19.69 13.76 -21.55
C ALA A 431 -19.45 15.17 -21.02
N ALA A 432 -18.52 15.92 -21.65
CA ALA A 432 -18.27 17.30 -21.30
C ALA A 432 -19.47 18.21 -21.62
N GLN A 433 -20.14 18.00 -22.76
CA GLN A 433 -21.40 18.70 -23.07
C GLN A 433 -22.48 18.41 -22.02
N LYS A 434 -22.63 17.14 -21.61
CA LYS A 434 -23.60 16.74 -20.60
C LYS A 434 -23.33 17.41 -19.25
N MET A 435 -22.07 17.46 -18.81
CA MET A 435 -21.69 18.16 -17.58
C MET A 435 -21.92 19.67 -17.66
N ALA A 436 -21.58 20.30 -18.79
CA ALA A 436 -21.83 21.73 -18.99
C ALA A 436 -23.34 22.04 -18.89
N ARG A 437 -24.19 21.18 -19.47
CA ARG A 437 -25.66 21.30 -19.36
C ARG A 437 -26.16 21.13 -17.94
N GLN A 438 -25.65 20.15 -17.19
CA GLN A 438 -26.02 19.96 -15.78
C GLN A 438 -25.66 21.18 -14.93
N ASN A 439 -24.50 21.79 -15.18
CA ASN A 439 -24.09 23.01 -14.50
C ASN A 439 -24.94 24.22 -14.88
N LEU A 440 -25.35 24.33 -16.14
CA LEU A 440 -26.27 25.38 -16.62
C LEU A 440 -27.69 25.18 -16.07
N ALA A 441 -28.16 23.95 -15.90
CA ALA A 441 -29.49 23.67 -15.32
C ALA A 441 -29.59 24.04 -13.83
N LEU A 442 -28.47 24.19 -13.12
CA LEU A 442 -28.42 24.65 -11.73
C LEU A 442 -28.44 26.19 -11.62
N VAL A 443 -28.23 26.91 -12.73
CA VAL A 443 -28.19 28.37 -12.81
C VAL A 443 -29.34 28.80 -13.70
N ASP A 444 -30.48 29.15 -13.10
CA ASP A 444 -31.83 29.43 -13.64
C ASP A 444 -31.91 30.30 -14.95
N HIS A 445 -31.33 29.83 -16.05
CA HIS A 445 -31.30 30.48 -17.36
C HIS A 445 -31.77 29.50 -18.45
N PRO A 446 -33.09 29.37 -18.65
CA PRO A 446 -33.69 28.42 -19.58
C PRO A 446 -33.47 28.76 -21.08
N GLU A 447 -33.01 29.97 -21.41
CA GLU A 447 -32.82 30.41 -22.81
C GLU A 447 -31.50 29.92 -23.44
N GLN A 448 -30.58 29.34 -22.67
CA GLN A 448 -29.33 28.76 -23.20
C GLN A 448 -29.36 27.23 -23.32
N THR A 449 -30.45 26.58 -22.90
CA THR A 449 -30.51 25.11 -22.78
C THR A 449 -30.75 24.42 -24.13
N GLU A 450 -31.30 25.11 -25.13
CA GLU A 450 -31.49 24.58 -26.50
C GLU A 450 -30.22 24.65 -27.37
N ALA A 451 -29.14 25.25 -26.87
CA ALA A 451 -27.92 25.41 -27.63
C ALA A 451 -27.12 24.08 -27.70
N ILE A 452 -27.34 23.39 -28.83
CA ILE A 452 -26.30 22.75 -29.63
C ILE A 452 -25.92 21.32 -29.21
N CYS A 453 -26.59 20.32 -29.79
CA CYS A 453 -26.07 18.95 -29.94
C CYS A 453 -25.21 18.87 -31.22
N LEU A 454 -24.07 19.55 -31.24
CA LEU A 454 -23.09 19.32 -32.32
C LEU A 454 -22.46 17.96 -32.10
N ALA A 455 -22.40 17.16 -33.16
CA ALA A 455 -21.70 15.90 -33.15
C ALA A 455 -20.19 16.15 -33.07
N PHE A 456 -19.45 15.19 -32.52
CA PHE A 456 -17.99 15.23 -32.56
C PHE A 456 -17.47 15.40 -34.00
N ALA A 457 -18.15 14.76 -34.96
CA ALA A 457 -17.92 14.91 -36.40
C ALA A 457 -17.96 16.38 -36.90
N ASP A 458 -18.76 17.24 -36.28
CA ASP A 458 -18.89 18.65 -36.69
C ASP A 458 -17.65 19.49 -36.33
N LEU A 459 -16.86 19.03 -35.35
CA LEU A 459 -15.57 19.61 -35.03
C LEU A 459 -14.58 19.47 -36.21
N PHE A 460 -14.74 18.41 -37.00
CA PHE A 460 -13.88 18.09 -38.14
C PHE A 460 -14.36 18.66 -39.46
N LYS A 461 -15.60 19.16 -39.56
CA LYS A 461 -16.04 19.93 -40.75
C LYS A 461 -15.22 21.20 -40.98
N LYS A 462 -14.50 21.67 -39.94
CA LYS A 462 -13.55 22.79 -40.02
C LYS A 462 -12.13 22.36 -40.45
N VAL A 463 -11.93 21.07 -40.74
CA VAL A 463 -10.66 20.43 -41.11
C VAL A 463 -10.83 19.75 -42.48
N GLY A 464 -9.82 19.80 -43.35
CA GLY A 464 -9.82 19.00 -44.57
C GLY A 464 -9.86 17.49 -44.25
N ASN A 465 -10.89 16.77 -44.70
CA ASN A 465 -11.12 15.36 -44.35
C ASN A 465 -9.94 14.42 -44.71
N GLU A 466 -9.21 14.71 -45.79
CA GLU A 466 -8.11 13.86 -46.28
C GLU A 466 -6.87 13.93 -45.38
N ASP A 467 -6.55 15.12 -44.86
CA ASP A 467 -5.37 15.32 -44.01
C ASP A 467 -5.56 14.73 -42.61
N PHE A 468 -6.77 14.84 -42.06
CA PHE A 468 -7.08 14.37 -40.71
C PHE A 468 -6.91 12.86 -40.55
N ALA A 469 -7.47 12.08 -41.47
CA ALA A 469 -7.36 10.62 -41.45
C ALA A 469 -5.91 10.14 -41.52
N SER A 470 -5.07 10.84 -42.30
CA SER A 470 -3.65 10.51 -42.44
C SER A 470 -2.86 10.79 -41.16
N CYS A 471 -3.17 11.89 -40.48
CA CYS A 471 -2.55 12.31 -39.23
C CYS A 471 -2.98 11.43 -38.05
N PHE A 472 -4.25 11.05 -38.00
CA PHE A 472 -4.78 10.17 -36.95
C PHE A 472 -4.15 8.77 -36.99
N ASN A 473 -3.76 8.29 -38.18
CA ASN A 473 -3.03 7.02 -38.33
C ASN A 473 -1.63 7.04 -37.69
N LYS A 474 -1.06 8.21 -37.41
CA LYS A 474 0.24 8.34 -36.71
C LYS A 474 0.10 8.22 -35.19
N ILE A 475 -1.13 8.33 -34.67
CA ILE A 475 -1.45 8.27 -33.24
C ILE A 475 -1.77 6.84 -32.86
N SER A 476 -1.17 6.37 -31.78
CA SER A 476 -1.26 4.98 -31.30
C SER A 476 -1.80 4.85 -29.89
N THR A 477 -1.80 5.93 -29.11
CA THR A 477 -2.24 5.92 -27.70
C THR A 477 -3.30 6.99 -27.38
N PRO A 478 -4.17 6.73 -26.39
CA PRO A 478 -5.07 7.73 -25.84
C PRO A 478 -4.39 9.03 -25.42
N ARG A 479 -3.16 8.97 -24.87
CA ARG A 479 -2.44 10.17 -24.41
C ARG A 479 -2.00 11.04 -25.57
N GLU A 480 -1.43 10.44 -26.62
CA GLU A 480 -1.10 11.15 -27.86
C GLU A 480 -2.35 11.81 -28.45
N LEU A 481 -3.48 11.09 -28.49
CA LEU A 481 -4.76 11.64 -28.90
C LEU A 481 -5.18 12.85 -28.06
N MET A 482 -5.10 12.77 -26.73
CA MET A 482 -5.45 13.88 -25.84
C MET A 482 -4.58 15.12 -26.09
N ILE A 483 -3.27 14.92 -26.28
CA ILE A 483 -2.35 16.03 -26.57
C ILE A 483 -2.67 16.64 -27.93
N MET A 484 -2.81 15.82 -28.97
CA MET A 484 -3.15 16.27 -30.32
C MET A 484 -4.46 17.07 -30.30
N MET A 485 -5.52 16.55 -29.68
CA MET A 485 -6.82 17.22 -29.61
C MET A 485 -6.78 18.51 -28.78
N THR A 486 -5.98 18.55 -27.71
CA THR A 486 -5.78 19.78 -26.91
C THR A 486 -5.14 20.88 -27.75
N GLU A 487 -4.06 20.55 -28.46
CA GLU A 487 -3.34 21.48 -29.33
C GLU A 487 -4.21 21.93 -30.50
N MET A 488 -4.96 21.00 -31.09
CA MET A 488 -5.88 21.28 -32.19
C MET A 488 -6.97 22.28 -31.75
N MET A 489 -7.62 22.08 -30.60
CA MET A 489 -8.61 23.03 -30.10
C MET A 489 -8.01 24.41 -29.79
N GLY A 490 -6.83 24.46 -29.16
CA GLY A 490 -6.13 25.73 -28.92
C GLY A 490 -5.79 26.48 -30.22
N ARG A 491 -5.47 25.76 -31.30
CA ARG A 491 -5.23 26.36 -32.62
C ARG A 491 -6.50 26.87 -33.29
N ILE A 492 -7.62 26.15 -33.19
CA ILE A 492 -8.92 26.64 -33.69
C ILE A 492 -9.31 27.92 -32.96
N GLU A 493 -9.09 28.00 -31.64
CA GLU A 493 -9.36 29.21 -30.85
C GLU A 493 -8.47 30.38 -31.27
N ALA A 494 -7.20 30.12 -31.61
CA ALA A 494 -6.27 31.16 -32.08
C ALA A 494 -6.57 31.66 -33.50
N HIS A 495 -7.17 30.82 -34.36
CA HIS A 495 -7.45 31.13 -35.77
C HIS A 495 -8.91 30.81 -36.16
N PRO A 496 -9.91 31.55 -35.64
CA PRO A 496 -11.32 31.22 -35.82
C PRO A 496 -11.81 31.33 -37.27
N GLU A 497 -11.18 32.18 -38.10
CA GLU A 497 -11.64 32.47 -39.47
C GLU A 497 -11.01 31.58 -40.56
N ASN A 498 -9.82 31.03 -40.33
CA ASN A 498 -9.05 30.29 -41.36
C ASN A 498 -9.23 28.77 -41.29
N GLY A 499 -9.97 28.26 -40.29
CA GLY A 499 -10.04 26.82 -40.02
C GLY A 499 -8.68 26.26 -39.61
N ILE A 500 -8.54 24.93 -39.65
CA ILE A 500 -7.26 24.26 -39.36
C ILE A 500 -6.58 23.90 -40.68
N THR A 501 -5.33 24.34 -40.85
CA THR A 501 -4.53 23.93 -42.02
C THR A 501 -3.90 22.56 -41.81
N ALA A 502 -3.50 21.87 -42.88
CA ALA A 502 -2.76 20.61 -42.79
C ALA A 502 -1.47 20.72 -41.95
N GLN A 503 -0.78 21.87 -42.04
CA GLN A 503 0.43 22.15 -41.26
C GLN A 503 0.14 22.27 -39.76
N ASP A 504 -1.02 22.83 -39.39
CA ASP A 504 -1.45 22.91 -38.00
C ASP A 504 -1.68 21.53 -37.40
N LEU A 505 -2.25 20.64 -38.19
CA LEU A 505 -2.55 19.27 -37.81
C LEU A 505 -1.28 18.43 -37.68
N GLU A 506 -0.36 18.56 -38.63
CA GLU A 506 0.94 17.92 -38.57
C GLU A 506 1.76 18.38 -37.36
N PHE A 507 1.72 19.68 -37.04
CA PHE A 507 2.35 20.18 -35.83
C PHE A 507 1.72 19.58 -34.57
N ALA A 508 0.39 19.52 -34.48
CA ALA A 508 -0.29 18.94 -33.32
C ALA A 508 0.08 17.47 -33.12
N VAL A 509 0.21 16.70 -34.22
CA VAL A 509 0.68 15.30 -34.18
C VAL A 509 2.13 15.22 -33.72
N ASN A 510 3.04 16.01 -34.29
CA ASN A 510 4.46 15.98 -33.90
C ASN A 510 4.62 16.33 -32.42
N LYS A 511 3.92 17.36 -31.94
CA LYS A 511 3.91 17.74 -30.52
C LYS A 511 3.30 16.66 -29.63
N ALA A 512 2.28 15.94 -30.11
CA ALA A 512 1.72 14.80 -29.40
C ALA A 512 2.73 13.66 -29.27
N LEU A 513 3.45 13.33 -30.35
CA LEU A 513 4.48 12.30 -30.35
C LEU A 513 5.67 12.68 -29.45
N GLU A 514 6.10 13.95 -29.46
CA GLU A 514 7.19 14.45 -28.61
C GLU A 514 6.83 14.46 -27.12
N GLN A 515 5.60 14.86 -26.76
CA GLN A 515 5.16 14.98 -25.36
C GLN A 515 4.61 13.68 -24.76
N ALA A 516 4.35 12.68 -25.59
CA ALA A 516 3.85 11.38 -25.16
C ALA A 516 4.95 10.44 -24.66
N VAL A 517 6.20 10.63 -25.14
CA VAL A 517 7.42 10.07 -24.54
C VAL A 517 7.59 10.62 -23.13
#